data_AF-A0A9D6UDY5-F1
#
_entry.id   AF-A0A9D6UDY5-F1
#
_cell.length_a   1.000
_cell.length_b   1.000
_cell.length_c   1.000
_cell.angle_alpha   90.00
_cell.angle_beta   90.00
_cell.angle_gamma   90.00
#
_symmetry.space_group_name_H-M   'P 1'
#
loop_
_entity.id
_entity.type
_entity.pdbx_description
1 polymer ?
#
loop_
_entity_poly.entity_id
_entity_poly.type
_entity_poly.pdbx_seq_one_letter_code
_entity_poly.pdbx_strand_id
1 'polypeptide(L)' 'MGDQKLDLEISRFVAVPRARVWRAWTDPEILKEWWCPRPWTTEVRAFDFRPGGGFHTFMSGPEGGE' A
#
# COMPACT_ATOMS: atom_id res chain seq x y z
N MET A 1 -3.05 -18.59 -15.49
CA MET A 1 -2.11 -17.78 -16.28
C MET A 1 -2.77 -16.42 -16.43
N GLY A 2 -2.09 -15.33 -16.07
CA GLY A 2 -2.67 -13.97 -16.13
C GLY A 2 -3.01 -13.52 -17.54
N ASP A 3 -3.90 -12.54 -17.67
CA ASP A 3 -4.20 -11.87 -18.94
C ASP A 3 -3.18 -10.77 -19.18
N GLN A 4 -2.29 -10.97 -20.16
CA GLN A 4 -1.22 -10.00 -20.50
C GLN A 4 -1.74 -8.62 -20.91
N LYS A 5 -3.02 -8.46 -21.26
CA LYS A 5 -3.60 -7.17 -21.65
C LYS A 5 -4.12 -6.37 -20.45
N LEU A 6 -4.51 -7.04 -19.36
CA LEU A 6 -5.18 -6.43 -18.21
C LEU A 6 -4.35 -6.50 -16.93
N ASP A 7 -3.38 -7.40 -16.87
CA ASP A 7 -2.52 -7.59 -15.71
C ASP A 7 -1.26 -6.72 -15.81
N LEU A 8 -0.95 -6.00 -14.72
CA LEU A 8 0.28 -5.25 -14.55
C LEU A 8 1.19 -5.98 -13.54
N GLU A 9 2.40 -6.34 -13.97
CA GLU A 9 3.42 -6.94 -13.09
C GLU A 9 4.49 -5.91 -12.70
N ILE A 10 4.80 -5.82 -11.40
CA ILE A 10 5.90 -5.02 -10.87
C ILE A 10 6.79 -5.93 -10.02
N SER A 11 8.05 -6.06 -10.42
CA SER A 11 9.05 -6.88 -9.73
C SER A 11 10.21 -6.02 -9.25
N ARG A 12 10.57 -6.14 -7.97
CA ARG A 12 11.69 -5.41 -7.36
C ARG A 12 12.41 -6.26 -6.32
N PHE A 13 13.74 -6.26 -6.37
CA PHE A 13 14.57 -6.80 -5.30
C PHE A 13 14.76 -5.76 -4.19
N VAL A 14 14.54 -6.16 -2.94
CA VAL A 14 14.75 -5.31 -1.75
C VAL A 14 15.65 -6.06 -0.78
N ALA A 15 16.80 -5.49 -0.47
CA ALA A 15 17.84 -6.11 0.37
C ALA A 15 17.50 -6.01 1.88
N VAL A 16 16.32 -6.51 2.28
CA VAL A 16 15.89 -6.56 3.68
C VAL A 16 15.24 -7.93 3.98
N PRO A 17 15.19 -8.36 5.25
CA PRO A 17 14.50 -9.60 5.60
C PRO A 17 13.03 -9.58 5.19
N ARG A 18 12.52 -10.73 4.71
CA ARG A 18 11.11 -10.90 4.28
C ARG A 18 10.11 -10.39 5.30
N ALA A 19 10.40 -10.58 6.59
CA ALA A 19 9.52 -10.17 7.68
C ALA A 19 9.34 -8.64 7.75
N ARG A 20 10.37 -7.87 7.38
CA ARG A 20 10.26 -6.40 7.31
C ARG A 20 9.43 -5.96 6.11
N VAL A 21 9.60 -6.62 4.96
CA VAL A 21 8.75 -6.37 3.79
C VAL A 21 7.30 -6.67 4.15
N TRP A 22 7.02 -7.84 4.70
CA TRP A 22 5.68 -8.22 5.12
C TRP A 22 5.06 -7.21 6.08
N ARG A 23 5.79 -6.81 7.14
CA ARG A 23 5.31 -5.81 8.09
C ARG A 23 4.97 -4.47 7.42
N ALA A 24 5.72 -4.04 6.41
CA ALA A 24 5.43 -2.81 5.67
C ALA A 24 4.06 -2.84 4.94
N TRP A 25 3.55 -4.04 4.63
CA TRP A 25 2.23 -4.24 4.00
C TRP A 25 1.11 -4.53 5.01
N THR A 26 1.43 -4.97 6.22
CA THR A 26 0.42 -5.46 7.19
C THR A 26 0.27 -4.60 8.44
N ASP A 27 1.19 -3.68 8.69
CA ASP A 27 1.15 -2.73 9.81
C ASP A 27 0.66 -1.37 9.27
N PRO A 28 -0.56 -0.92 9.62
CA PRO A 28 -1.14 0.30 9.04
C PRO A 28 -0.33 1.56 9.35
N GLU A 29 0.37 1.59 10.50
CA GLU A 29 1.24 2.72 10.88
C GLU A 29 2.49 2.81 10.00
N ILE A 30 2.95 1.68 9.45
CA ILE A 30 4.06 1.68 8.48
C ILE A 30 3.54 1.86 7.07
N LEU A 31 2.40 1.25 6.72
CA LEU A 31 1.82 1.30 5.38
C LEU A 31 1.60 2.75 4.93
N LYS A 32 1.02 3.58 5.80
CA LYS A 32 0.70 4.98 5.48
C LYS A 32 1.92 5.83 5.07
N GLU A 33 3.12 5.44 5.50
CA GLU A 33 4.37 6.16 5.23
C GLU A 33 4.88 5.97 3.80
N TRP A 34 4.41 4.93 3.08
CA TRP A 34 4.92 4.61 1.74
C TRP A 34 3.85 4.24 0.71
N TRP A 35 2.58 4.07 1.12
CA TRP A 35 1.48 3.65 0.25
C TRP A 35 1.27 4.54 -0.97
N CYS A 36 1.38 5.86 -0.79
CA CYS A 36 1.26 6.83 -1.87
C CYS A 36 2.61 7.46 -2.22
N PRO A 37 2.81 7.88 -3.48
CA PRO A 37 4.03 8.55 -3.88
C PRO A 37 4.09 9.96 -3.27
N ARG A 38 5.25 10.35 -2.73
CA ARG A 38 5.50 11.75 -2.37
C ARG A 38 5.22 12.68 -3.56
N PRO A 39 4.63 13.88 -3.35
CA PRO A 39 4.34 14.53 -2.06
C PRO A 39 2.97 14.19 -1.46
N TRP A 40 2.26 13.18 -1.98
CA TRP A 40 0.98 12.76 -1.40
C TRP A 40 1.20 12.17 0.00
N THR A 41 0.15 12.22 0.80
CA THR A 41 0.09 11.58 2.13
C THR A 41 -1.05 10.57 2.17
N THR A 42 -1.00 9.61 3.09
CA THR A 42 -2.04 8.57 3.26
C THR A 42 -2.55 8.58 4.69
N GLU A 43 -3.87 8.56 4.84
CA GLU A 43 -4.58 8.21 6.06
C GLU A 43 -5.15 6.79 5.90
N VAL A 44 -4.95 5.92 6.89
CA VAL A 44 -5.55 4.56 6.91
C VAL A 44 -6.79 4.60 7.80
N ARG A 45 -7.97 4.65 7.18
CA ARG A 45 -9.28 4.78 7.87
C ARG A 45 -9.85 3.45 8.33
N ALA A 46 -9.56 2.36 7.61
CA ALA A 46 -9.88 1.01 8.02
C ALA A 46 -8.81 0.04 7.52
N PHE A 47 -8.40 -0.89 8.39
CA PHE A 47 -7.44 -1.94 8.05
C PHE A 47 -7.72 -3.21 8.85
N ASP A 48 -8.61 -4.05 8.34
CA ASP A 48 -8.93 -5.35 8.91
C ASP A 48 -8.19 -6.44 8.12
N PHE A 49 -7.01 -6.81 8.61
CA PHE A 49 -6.06 -7.67 7.89
C PHE A 49 -6.43 -9.16 7.95
N ARG A 50 -7.55 -9.51 7.31
CA ARG A 50 -8.04 -10.88 7.14
C ARG A 50 -8.89 -10.98 5.86
N PRO A 51 -9.11 -12.19 5.32
CA PRO A 51 -10.02 -12.37 4.19
C PRO A 51 -11.41 -11.77 4.45
N GLY A 52 -11.88 -10.97 3.51
CA GLY A 52 -13.15 -10.23 3.62
C GLY A 52 -13.12 -9.01 4.55
N GLY A 53 -11.97 -8.67 5.14
CA GLY A 53 -11.79 -7.45 5.92
C GLY A 53 -11.68 -6.20 5.06
N GLY A 54 -12.11 -5.07 5.61
CA GLY A 54 -12.06 -3.78 4.92
C GLY A 54 -10.66 -3.18 4.89
N PHE A 55 -10.29 -2.61 3.75
CA PHE A 55 -9.10 -1.78 3.57
C PHE A 55 -9.51 -0.45 2.95
N HIS A 56 -9.49 0.62 3.75
CA HIS A 56 -9.90 1.97 3.36
C HIS A 56 -8.76 2.93 3.65
N THR A 57 -8.17 3.47 2.59
CA THR A 57 -7.19 4.56 2.66
C THR A 57 -7.76 5.81 2.02
N PHE A 58 -7.38 6.96 2.58
CA PHE A 58 -7.64 8.26 2.00
C PHE A 58 -6.31 8.91 1.68
N MET A 59 -6.13 9.32 0.43
CA MET A 59 -4.89 9.97 0.00
C MET A 59 -5.15 11.46 -0.16
N SER A 60 -4.20 12.29 0.26
CA SER A 60 -4.33 13.74 0.11
C SER A 60 -3.15 14.30 -0.66
N GLY A 61 -3.47 15.04 -1.71
CA GLY A 61 -2.50 15.74 -2.53
C GLY A 61 -2.01 17.05 -1.89
N PRO A 62 -0.88 17.60 -2.34
CA PRO A 62 -0.32 18.83 -1.80
C PRO A 62 -1.23 20.06 -1.94
N GLU A 63 -2.20 20.04 -2.86
CA GLU A 63 -3.15 21.12 -3.10
C GLU A 63 -4.52 20.89 -2.44
N GLY A 64 -4.64 19.88 -1.57
CA GLY A 64 -5.89 19.60 -0.84
C GLY A 64 -6.93 18.81 -1.65
N GLY A 65 -6.52 18.12 -2.71
CA GLY A 65 -7.36 17.15 -3.43
C GLY A 65 -7.40 15.80 -2.72
N GLU A 66 -8.60 15.21 -2.66
CA GLU A 66 -8.83 13.79 -2.32
C GLU A 66 -8.45 12.86 -3.48
#